data_AF-A0A8T0DU80-F1
#
_entry.id   AF-A0A8T0DU80-F1
#
_cell.length_a   1.000
_cell.length_b   1.000
_cell.length_c   1.000
_cell.angle_alpha   90.00
_cell.angle_beta   90.00
_cell.angle_gamma   90.00
#
_symmetry.space_group_name_H-M   'P 1'
#
loop_
_entity.id
_entity.type
_entity.pdbx_description
1 polymer ?
#
loop_
_entity_poly.entity_id
_entity_poly.type
_entity_poly.pdbx_seq_one_letter_code
_entity_poly.pdbx_strand_id
1 'polypeptide(L)'
;PHQPRLDWQLWFAALGRPDNHPWFYNLVYRLLQQERNVLELLDTSSLPSNPKYIRAQLYIYHYTSPNDQSGDWWRRVKKSDYLPPVSLSSPLLQSAVEHSGLIGKRRHRPMDPTPLSLFLVRMRALIGQPPDLTPLLLVCLILWITKRASSNASATVARTARYR
;
A
#
# COMPACT_ATOMS: atom_id res chain seq x y z
N PRO A 1 8.75 16.30 -4.30
CA PRO A 1 9.86 15.70 -5.09
C PRO A 1 9.53 14.25 -5.48
N HIS A 2 9.43 13.98 -6.78
CA HIS A 2 8.98 12.73 -7.38
C HIS A 2 10.06 11.64 -7.32
N GLN A 3 10.33 11.12 -6.13
CA GLN A 3 11.17 9.93 -6.01
C GLN A 3 10.43 8.74 -6.64
N PRO A 4 11.01 8.04 -7.62
CA PRO A 4 10.41 6.83 -8.17
C PRO A 4 10.28 5.80 -7.04
N ARG A 5 9.02 5.54 -6.65
CA ARG A 5 8.72 4.72 -5.47
C ARG A 5 9.23 3.29 -5.61
N LEU A 6 9.32 2.79 -6.84
CA LEU A 6 9.80 1.45 -7.13
C LEU A 6 11.32 1.32 -6.90
N ASP A 7 12.12 2.28 -7.37
CA ASP A 7 13.58 2.26 -7.19
C ASP A 7 13.96 2.34 -5.72
N TRP A 8 13.22 3.14 -4.95
CA TRP A 8 13.39 3.23 -3.50
C TRP A 8 13.07 1.90 -2.79
N GLN A 9 12.02 1.20 -3.22
CA GLN A 9 11.71 -0.14 -2.72
C GLN A 9 12.80 -1.16 -3.09
N LEU A 10 13.34 -1.08 -4.31
CA LEU A 10 14.46 -1.93 -4.75
C LEU A 10 15.74 -1.67 -3.94
N TRP A 11 15.99 -0.43 -3.53
CA TRP A 11 17.12 -0.10 -2.65
C TRP A 11 17.02 -0.86 -1.32
N PHE A 12 15.85 -0.86 -0.66
CA PHE A 12 15.65 -1.66 0.55
C PHE A 12 15.73 -3.17 0.29
N ALA A 13 15.16 -3.64 -0.82
CA ALA A 13 15.21 -5.05 -1.19
C ALA A 13 16.67 -5.55 -1.29
N ALA A 14 17.55 -4.75 -1.90
CA ALA A 14 18.96 -5.07 -2.07
C ALA A 14 19.75 -5.21 -0.73
N LEU A 15 19.22 -4.68 0.38
CA LEU A 15 19.81 -4.81 1.71
C LEU A 15 19.50 -6.15 2.39
N GLY A 16 18.54 -6.91 1.87
CA GLY A 16 18.04 -8.13 2.49
C GLY A 16 17.92 -9.31 1.53
N ARG A 17 17.07 -10.27 1.90
CA ARG A 17 16.68 -11.40 1.06
C ARG A 17 15.37 -11.08 0.33
N PRO A 18 15.13 -11.67 -0.85
CA PRO A 18 13.85 -11.51 -1.56
C PRO A 18 12.65 -11.99 -0.72
N ASP A 19 12.85 -13.01 0.12
CA ASP A 19 11.82 -13.58 1.01
C ASP A 19 11.24 -12.56 2.01
N ASN A 20 12.03 -11.56 2.39
CA ASN A 20 11.59 -10.50 3.30
C ASN A 20 10.73 -9.43 2.59
N HIS A 21 10.63 -9.51 1.26
CA HIS A 21 9.99 -8.50 0.42
C HIS A 21 8.96 -9.16 -0.52
N PRO A 22 7.79 -9.63 -0.02
CA PRO A 22 6.79 -10.33 -0.84
C PRO A 22 6.30 -9.55 -2.07
N TRP A 23 6.34 -8.22 -1.99
CA TRP A 23 6.00 -7.34 -3.12
C TRP A 23 6.91 -7.56 -4.33
N PHE A 24 8.17 -7.96 -4.12
CA PHE A 24 9.14 -8.19 -5.19
C PHE A 24 8.74 -9.40 -6.04
N TYR A 25 8.33 -10.51 -5.41
CA TYR A 25 7.81 -11.67 -6.14
C TYR A 25 6.54 -11.34 -6.92
N ASN A 26 5.66 -10.52 -6.33
CA ASN A 26 4.45 -10.04 -7.00
C ASN A 26 4.76 -9.17 -8.23
N LEU A 27 5.79 -8.32 -8.14
CA LEU A 27 6.29 -7.54 -9.27
C LEU A 27 6.78 -8.46 -10.39
N VAL A 28 7.67 -9.42 -10.07
CA VAL A 28 8.21 -10.39 -11.04
C VAL A 28 7.09 -11.19 -11.71
N TYR A 29 6.11 -11.65 -10.94
CA TYR A 29 4.95 -12.39 -11.45
C TYR A 29 4.10 -11.55 -12.41
N ARG A 30 3.88 -10.26 -12.12
CA ARG A 30 3.14 -9.35 -13.00
C ARG A 30 3.93 -8.95 -14.25
N LEU A 31 5.25 -8.82 -14.14
CA LEU A 31 6.13 -8.59 -15.29
C LEU A 31 6.11 -9.77 -16.26
N LEU A 32 6.18 -11.00 -15.75
CA LEU A 32 6.05 -12.22 -16.57
C LEU A 32 4.67 -12.34 -17.25
N GLN A 33 3.62 -11.78 -16.65
CA GLN A 33 2.28 -11.70 -17.28
C GLN A 33 2.13 -10.51 -18.24
N GLN A 34 3.13 -9.63 -18.34
CA GLN A 34 3.04 -8.37 -19.09
C GLN A 34 1.86 -7.49 -18.65
N GLU A 35 1.62 -7.38 -17.34
CA GLU A 35 0.54 -6.56 -16.82
C GLU A 35 0.83 -5.07 -17.07
N ARG A 36 -0.07 -4.39 -17.78
CA ARG A 36 0.14 -3.04 -18.31
C ARG A 36 0.48 -2.02 -17.22
N ASN A 37 -0.24 -2.03 -16.09
CA ASN A 37 -0.04 -1.05 -15.02
C ASN A 37 1.35 -1.18 -14.38
N VAL A 38 1.90 -2.40 -14.32
CA VAL A 38 3.25 -2.66 -13.82
C VAL A 38 4.31 -2.28 -14.86
N LEU A 39 4.08 -2.55 -16.14
CA LEU A 39 5.01 -2.15 -17.21
C LEU A 39 5.15 -0.62 -17.28
N GLU A 40 4.07 0.13 -17.06
CA GLU A 40 4.07 1.60 -17.00
C GLU A 40 4.88 2.16 -15.80
N LEU A 41 5.29 1.33 -14.83
CA LEU A 41 6.22 1.73 -13.76
C LEU A 41 7.69 1.68 -14.19
N LEU A 42 7.99 1.04 -15.32
CA LEU A 42 9.33 0.84 -15.85
C LEU A 42 9.52 1.62 -17.15
N ASP A 43 10.77 1.76 -17.57
CA ASP A 43 11.08 2.27 -18.91
C ASP A 43 10.66 1.24 -19.97
N THR A 44 9.58 1.53 -20.68
CA THR A 44 8.99 0.66 -21.69
C THR A 44 9.82 0.55 -22.97
N SER A 45 10.76 1.46 -23.22
CA SER A 45 11.57 1.47 -24.44
C SER A 45 12.54 0.29 -24.54
N SER A 46 12.93 -0.28 -23.40
CA SER A 46 13.95 -1.33 -23.29
C SER A 46 13.41 -2.69 -22.85
N LEU A 47 12.09 -2.80 -22.61
CA LEU A 47 11.48 -4.03 -22.11
C LEU A 47 11.21 -5.04 -23.25
N PRO A 48 11.60 -6.32 -23.08
CA PRO A 48 11.31 -7.36 -24.05
C PRO A 48 9.82 -7.70 -24.08
N SER A 49 9.29 -8.05 -25.25
CA SER A 49 7.95 -8.58 -25.38
C SER A 49 7.91 -10.06 -24.94
N ASN A 50 6.91 -10.40 -24.12
CA ASN A 50 6.63 -11.77 -23.64
C ASN A 50 7.84 -12.54 -23.06
N PRO A 51 8.45 -12.03 -21.97
CA PRO A 51 9.56 -12.70 -21.32
C PRO A 51 9.12 -14.05 -20.74
N LYS A 52 9.80 -15.13 -21.14
CA LYS A 52 9.54 -16.48 -20.58
C LYS A 52 10.14 -16.67 -19.19
N TYR A 53 11.22 -15.96 -18.90
CA TYR A 53 11.98 -16.06 -17.67
C TYR A 53 12.42 -14.67 -17.20
N ILE A 54 12.43 -14.47 -15.89
CA ILE A 54 13.04 -13.31 -15.24
C ILE A 54 14.04 -13.80 -14.21
N ARG A 55 15.18 -13.11 -14.10
CA ARG A 55 16.17 -13.28 -13.03
C ARG A 55 16.53 -11.92 -12.46
N ALA A 56 17.03 -11.90 -11.24
CA ALA A 56 17.56 -10.68 -10.63
C ALA A 56 18.98 -10.92 -10.10
N GLN A 57 19.86 -9.94 -10.27
CA GLN A 57 21.27 -10.03 -9.88
C GLN A 57 21.61 -8.89 -8.94
N LEU A 58 22.37 -9.21 -7.89
CA LEU A 58 22.83 -8.24 -6.91
C LEU A 58 24.28 -7.85 -7.21
N TYR A 59 24.53 -6.56 -7.34
CA TYR A 59 25.84 -5.99 -7.57
C TYR A 59 26.21 -5.02 -6.45
N ILE A 60 27.50 -4.93 -6.15
CA ILE A 60 28.08 -3.85 -5.35
C ILE A 60 28.74 -2.86 -6.31
N TYR A 61 28.46 -1.58 -6.11
CA TYR A 61 29.03 -0.49 -6.89
C TYR A 61 30.09 0.23 -6.07
N HIS A 62 31.22 0.53 -6.70
CA HIS A 62 32.27 1.38 -6.15
C HIS A 62 32.52 2.53 -7.12
N TYR A 63 32.78 3.73 -6.61
CA TYR A 63 33.26 4.83 -7.43
C TYR A 63 34.54 4.42 -8.14
N THR A 64 34.68 4.83 -9.39
CA THR A 64 35.96 4.74 -10.12
C THR A 64 36.95 5.75 -9.55
N SER A 65 38.24 5.48 -9.77
CA SER A 65 39.29 6.44 -9.41
C SER A 65 39.28 7.61 -10.39
N PRO A 66 39.59 8.85 -9.98
CA PRO A 66 39.70 9.99 -10.90
C PRO A 66 40.68 9.78 -12.07
N ASN A 67 41.64 8.84 -11.93
CA ASN A 67 42.62 8.51 -12.97
C ASN A 67 42.23 7.29 -13.81
N ASP A 68 41.00 6.80 -13.67
CA ASP A 68 40.51 5.65 -14.44
C ASP A 68 40.18 6.09 -15.88
N GLN A 69 40.74 5.38 -16.86
CA GLN A 69 40.63 5.75 -18.28
C GLN A 69 39.34 5.28 -18.93
N SER A 70 38.50 4.47 -18.25
CA SER A 70 37.26 3.97 -18.85
C SER A 70 36.20 5.05 -19.05
N GLY A 71 36.30 6.17 -18.32
CA GLY A 71 35.29 7.24 -18.34
C GLY A 71 34.00 6.89 -17.59
N ASP A 72 33.90 5.70 -17.00
CA ASP A 72 32.76 5.32 -16.18
C ASP A 72 32.83 5.98 -14.80
N TRP A 73 31.68 6.33 -14.24
CA TRP A 73 31.57 6.88 -12.88
C TRP A 73 31.69 5.80 -11.79
N TRP A 74 31.43 4.54 -12.14
CA TRP A 74 31.30 3.43 -11.19
C TRP A 74 31.78 2.11 -11.79
N ARG A 75 32.47 1.32 -10.98
CA ARG A 75 32.71 -0.11 -11.23
C ARG A 75 31.73 -0.96 -10.46
N ARG A 76 31.21 -2.02 -11.08
CA ARG A 76 30.28 -2.96 -10.43
C ARG A 76 30.91 -4.34 -10.27
N VAL A 77 30.67 -4.97 -9.12
CA VAL A 77 31.10 -6.34 -8.81
C VAL A 77 29.86 -7.17 -8.53
N LYS A 78 29.68 -8.29 -9.26
CA LYS A 78 28.56 -9.20 -9.00
C LYS A 78 28.73 -9.83 -7.62
N LYS A 79 27.76 -9.64 -6.73
CA LYS A 79 27.74 -10.22 -5.38
C LYS A 79 27.10 -11.61 -5.40
N SER A 80 25.90 -11.71 -5.95
CA SER A 80 25.13 -12.95 -6.04
C SER A 80 23.99 -12.82 -7.05
N ASP A 81 23.35 -13.94 -7.38
CA ASP A 81 22.01 -13.86 -7.97
C ASP A 81 21.01 -13.60 -6.84
N TYR A 82 20.21 -12.53 -6.97
CA TYR A 82 19.19 -12.14 -5.99
C TYR A 82 17.93 -12.98 -6.16
N LEU A 83 17.60 -13.30 -7.42
CA LEU A 83 16.55 -14.23 -7.79
C LEU A 83 17.08 -15.10 -8.94
N PRO A 84 17.06 -16.44 -8.82
CA PRO A 84 17.40 -17.31 -9.94
C PRO A 84 16.41 -17.11 -11.10
N PRO A 85 16.70 -17.61 -12.31
CA PRO A 85 15.74 -17.57 -13.41
C PRO A 85 14.44 -18.28 -13.03
N VAL A 86 13.32 -17.56 -13.09
CA VAL A 86 11.98 -18.08 -12.80
C VAL A 86 11.04 -17.78 -13.95
N SER A 87 10.11 -18.70 -14.21
CA SER A 87 8.98 -18.55 -15.12
C SER A 87 7.67 -18.49 -14.32
N LEU A 88 6.54 -18.26 -15.00
CA LEU A 88 5.20 -18.31 -14.38
C LEU A 88 4.89 -19.66 -13.75
N SER A 89 5.42 -20.76 -14.27
CA SER A 89 5.23 -22.11 -13.73
C SER A 89 6.26 -22.51 -12.67
N SER A 90 7.20 -21.62 -12.33
CA SER A 90 8.24 -21.92 -11.33
C SER A 90 7.62 -22.14 -9.94
N PRO A 91 7.92 -23.27 -9.26
CA PRO A 91 7.39 -23.54 -7.92
C PRO A 91 7.74 -22.46 -6.89
N LEU A 92 8.97 -21.92 -6.99
CA LEU A 92 9.44 -20.84 -6.11
C LEU A 92 8.56 -19.60 -6.24
N LEU A 93 8.29 -19.17 -7.48
CA LEU A 93 7.45 -18.00 -7.73
C LEU A 93 6.00 -18.23 -7.31
N GLN A 94 5.42 -19.38 -7.67
CA GLN A 94 4.04 -19.72 -7.32
C GLN A 94 3.83 -19.73 -5.81
N SER A 95 4.70 -20.41 -5.07
CA SER A 95 4.62 -20.46 -3.60
C SER A 95 4.72 -19.07 -2.96
N ALA A 96 5.60 -18.19 -3.46
CA ALA A 96 5.77 -16.85 -2.92
C ALA A 96 4.55 -15.95 -3.17
N VAL A 97 3.95 -16.07 -4.36
CA VAL A 97 2.77 -15.27 -4.77
C VAL A 97 1.49 -15.79 -4.09
N GLU A 98 1.40 -17.08 -3.80
CA GLU A 98 0.35 -17.65 -2.95
C GLU A 98 0.47 -17.15 -1.49
N HIS A 99 1.68 -17.15 -0.92
CA HIS A 99 1.92 -16.63 0.43
C HIS A 99 1.58 -15.14 0.56
N SER A 100 1.85 -14.36 -0.49
CA SER A 100 1.50 -12.94 -0.56
C SER A 100 -0.01 -12.71 -0.69
N GLY A 101 -0.79 -13.75 -1.03
CA GLY A 101 -2.23 -13.69 -1.24
C GLY A 101 -2.64 -12.99 -2.54
N LEU A 102 -1.70 -12.82 -3.48
CA LEU A 102 -1.99 -12.27 -4.81
C LEU A 102 -2.68 -13.32 -5.69
N ILE A 103 -2.27 -14.59 -5.57
CA ILE A 103 -2.96 -15.76 -6.13
C ILE A 103 -3.57 -16.56 -4.98
N GLY A 104 -4.72 -17.18 -5.21
CA GLY A 104 -5.41 -18.04 -4.24
C GLY A 104 -6.62 -17.36 -3.58
N LYS A 105 -7.13 -17.99 -2.52
CA LYS A 105 -8.31 -17.46 -1.79
C LYS A 105 -7.91 -16.16 -1.09
N ARG A 106 -8.58 -15.05 -1.42
CA ARG A 106 -8.49 -13.79 -0.64
C ARG A 106 -8.57 -14.15 0.84
N ARG A 107 -7.60 -13.70 1.65
CA ARG A 107 -7.69 -13.85 3.10
C ARG A 107 -9.05 -13.33 3.52
N HIS A 108 -9.85 -14.17 4.18
CA HIS A 108 -11.11 -13.73 4.75
C HIS A 108 -10.76 -12.61 5.72
N ARG A 109 -11.26 -11.40 5.46
CA ARG A 109 -11.09 -10.30 6.40
C ARG A 109 -11.76 -10.78 7.70
N PRO A 110 -11.04 -10.91 8.82
CA PRO A 110 -11.68 -11.25 10.08
C PRO A 110 -12.77 -10.21 10.32
N MET A 111 -14.02 -10.63 10.22
CA MET A 111 -15.14 -9.84 10.67
C MET A 111 -15.10 -10.00 12.18
N ASP A 112 -14.68 -8.98 12.91
CA ASP A 112 -14.89 -8.96 14.36
C ASP A 112 -16.40 -9.15 14.55
N PRO A 113 -16.89 -10.22 15.20
CA PRO A 113 -18.34 -10.48 15.28
C PRO A 113 -19.03 -9.60 16.31
N THR A 114 -18.39 -8.50 16.73
CA THR A 114 -18.96 -7.61 17.73
C THR A 114 -20.13 -6.82 17.16
N PRO A 115 -21.20 -6.59 17.92
CA PRO A 115 -22.31 -5.76 17.47
C PRO A 115 -21.85 -4.35 17.08
N LEU A 116 -20.77 -3.85 17.69
CA LEU A 116 -20.14 -2.57 17.35
C LEU A 116 -19.53 -2.57 15.94
N SER A 117 -18.79 -3.59 15.54
CA SER A 117 -18.16 -3.63 14.20
C SER A 117 -19.21 -3.70 13.09
N LEU A 118 -20.28 -4.48 13.29
CA LEU A 118 -21.44 -4.57 12.38
C LEU A 118 -22.15 -3.22 12.26
N PHE A 119 -22.34 -2.53 13.40
CA PHE A 119 -22.86 -1.18 13.43
C PHE A 119 -21.95 -0.21 12.66
N LEU A 120 -20.63 -0.23 12.90
CA LEU A 120 -19.66 0.63 12.22
C LEU A 120 -19.57 0.35 10.71
N VAL A 121 -19.68 -0.91 10.27
CA VAL A 121 -19.72 -1.28 8.85
C VAL A 121 -21.01 -0.79 8.19
N ARG A 122 -22.16 -0.94 8.85
CA ARG A 122 -23.43 -0.38 8.36
C ARG A 122 -23.41 1.15 8.33
N MET A 123 -22.86 1.79 9.34
CA MET A 123 -22.69 3.24 9.39
C MET A 123 -21.77 3.73 8.27
N ARG A 124 -20.64 3.06 8.04
CA ARG A 124 -19.73 3.33 6.92
C ARG A 124 -20.44 3.17 5.57
N ALA A 125 -21.30 2.17 5.44
CA ALA A 125 -22.07 1.95 4.20
C ALA A 125 -23.15 3.04 3.98
N LEU A 126 -23.75 3.56 5.05
CA LEU A 126 -24.75 4.63 4.99
C LEU A 126 -24.15 6.02 4.73
N ILE A 127 -22.94 6.27 5.23
CA ILE A 127 -22.28 7.59 5.15
C ILE A 127 -21.45 7.74 3.85
N GLY A 128 -21.12 6.64 3.16
CA GLY A 128 -20.04 6.64 2.17
C GLY A 128 -18.70 6.95 2.85
N GLN A 129 -17.57 6.99 2.11
CA GLN A 129 -16.36 7.64 2.66
C GLN A 129 -16.64 9.15 2.62
N PRO A 130 -16.93 9.82 3.75
CA PRO A 130 -17.11 11.26 3.69
C PRO A 130 -15.73 11.85 3.35
N PRO A 131 -15.65 12.76 2.37
CA PRO A 131 -14.38 13.36 1.99
C PRO A 131 -13.69 14.04 3.18
N ASP A 132 -14.47 14.58 4.13
CA ASP A 132 -13.99 15.15 5.40
C ASP A 132 -15.03 15.00 6.53
N LEU A 133 -14.62 15.22 7.80
CA LEU A 133 -15.46 15.07 9.01
C LEU A 133 -16.45 16.22 9.28
N THR A 134 -16.51 17.21 8.39
CA THR A 134 -17.34 18.41 8.51
C THR A 134 -18.84 18.16 8.70
N PRO A 135 -19.53 17.25 7.98
CA PRO A 135 -20.97 17.04 8.18
C PRO A 135 -21.28 16.42 9.55
N LEU A 136 -20.38 15.59 10.06
CA LEU A 136 -20.54 14.94 11.36
C LEU A 136 -20.42 15.97 12.51
N LEU A 137 -19.45 16.88 12.42
CA LEU A 137 -19.31 18.00 13.35
C LEU A 137 -20.53 18.92 13.33
N LEU A 138 -21.12 19.16 12.15
CA LEU A 138 -22.31 19.99 11.98
C LEU A 138 -23.53 19.37 12.67
N VAL A 139 -23.74 18.06 12.50
CA VAL A 139 -24.81 17.32 13.19
C VAL A 139 -24.62 17.35 14.70
N CYS A 140 -23.41 17.10 15.20
CA CYS A 140 -23.11 17.17 16.63
C CYS A 140 -23.34 18.58 17.20
N LEU A 141 -22.96 19.63 16.46
CA LEU A 141 -23.19 21.02 16.86
C LEU A 141 -24.69 21.33 16.95
N ILE A 142 -25.48 20.92 15.96
CA ILE A 142 -26.94 21.13 15.96
C ILE A 142 -27.60 20.39 17.13
N LEU A 143 -27.20 19.14 17.39
CA LEU A 143 -27.70 18.36 18.53
C LEU A 143 -27.31 18.99 19.87
N TRP A 144 -26.12 19.56 19.97
CA TRP A 144 -25.67 20.26 21.18
C TRP A 144 -26.45 21.57 21.40
N ILE A 145 -26.65 22.37 20.36
CA ILE A 145 -27.43 23.62 20.43
C ILE A 145 -28.88 23.33 20.83
N THR A 146 -29.52 22.35 20.19
CA THR A 146 -30.92 21.98 20.49
C THR A 146 -31.07 21.46 21.93
N LYS A 147 -30.16 20.60 22.39
CA LYS A 147 -30.16 20.14 23.79
C LYS A 147 -29.96 21.29 24.78
N ARG A 148 -29.05 22.22 24.48
CA ARG A 148 -28.79 23.39 25.32
C ARG A 148 -29.99 24.35 25.37
N ALA A 149 -30.64 24.59 24.24
CA ALA A 149 -31.84 25.41 24.14
C ALA A 149 -33.00 24.80 24.95
N SER A 150 -33.22 23.48 24.82
CA SER A 150 -34.25 22.74 25.58
C SER A 150 -34.01 22.80 27.10
N SER A 151 -32.75 22.62 27.53
CA SER A 151 -32.38 22.72 28.95
C SER A 151 -32.65 24.12 29.51
N ASN A 152 -32.31 25.17 28.75
CA ASN A 152 -32.54 26.56 29.17
C ASN A 152 -34.04 26.90 29.22
N ALA A 153 -34.84 26.45 28.25
CA ALA A 153 -36.28 26.65 28.25
C ALA A 153 -36.94 25.99 29.47
N SER A 154 -36.52 24.77 29.82
CA SER A 154 -37.01 24.04 30.99
C SER A 154 -36.65 24.76 32.31
N ALA A 155 -35.45 25.35 32.39
CA ALA A 155 -35.01 26.11 33.56
C ALA A 155 -35.79 27.44 33.73
N THR A 156 -36.16 28.10 32.63
CA THR A 156 -36.94 29.34 32.66
C THR A 156 -38.37 29.09 33.13
N VAL A 157 -39.02 28.03 32.66
CA VAL A 157 -40.37 27.62 33.09
C VAL A 157 -40.39 27.21 34.57
N ALA A 158 -39.35 26.51 35.05
CA ALA A 158 -39.24 26.13 36.46
C ALA A 158 -39.01 27.32 37.40
N ARG A 159 -38.46 28.45 36.91
CA ARG A 159 -38.28 29.68 37.68
C ARG A 159 -39.55 30.53 37.73
N THR A 160 -40.31 30.62 36.64
CA THR A 160 -41.58 31.38 36.62
C THR A 160 -42.69 30.68 37.41
N ALA A 161 -42.69 29.34 37.49
CA ALA A 161 -43.63 28.59 38.31
C ALA A 161 -43.38 28.70 39.83
N ARG A 162 -42.23 29.23 40.26
CA ARG A 162 -41.83 29.34 41.69
C ARG A 162 -42.16 30.71 42.31
N TYR A 163 -42.70 31.63 41.52
CA TYR A 163 -43.10 32.99 41.92
C TYR A 163 -44.61 33.25 41.79
N ARG A 164 -45.40 32.20 41.55
CA ARG A 164 -46.86 32.18 41.75
C ARG A 164 -47.17 31.31 42.95
#